data_AF-A0A9P1BXE1-F1
#
_entry.id   AF-A0A9P1BXE1-F1
#
_cell.length_a   1.000
_cell.length_b   1.000
_cell.length_c   1.000
_cell.angle_alpha   90.00
_cell.angle_beta   90.00
_cell.angle_gamma   90.00
#
_symmetry.space_group_name_H-M   'P 1'
#
loop_
_entity.id
_entity.type
_entity.pdbx_description
1 polymer ?
#
loop_
_entity_poly.entity_id
_entity_poly.type
_entity_poly.pdbx_seq_one_letter_code
_entity_poly.pdbx_strand_id
1 'polypeptide(L)'
;MFEHLQDACSALRWLNDHGPPEVNDGGKVVAESSSEAQDLFVCGDSAGGGLALAACMGQSAAVRQRLRGVIGLSAWADLTASTPSYDSRQWCAEKCWGDAVNAGVDRKSGREEAEAYLGGAKSNQFCKDWRASPFFAPASRLRKLPAVLLQVGNFELILDESVLLQKRLEKLGHPDAQVDIYPRMWHCWHQYEEGCGAQPATWLLCGHSWMDQTGDELRRLVHWY
;
A
#
# COMPACT_ATOMS: atom_id res chain seq x y z
N MET A 1 -10.05 2.47 -19.23
CA MET A 1 -8.93 3.26 -18.63
C MET A 1 -9.18 3.39 -17.14
N PHE A 2 -8.22 2.94 -16.32
CA PHE A 2 -8.42 2.58 -14.91
C PHE A 2 -9.34 1.37 -14.69
N GLU A 3 -9.33 0.39 -15.61
CA GLU A 3 -10.11 -0.86 -15.44
C GLU A 3 -9.72 -1.59 -14.15
N HIS A 4 -8.42 -1.74 -13.86
CA HIS A 4 -7.96 -2.33 -12.60
C HIS A 4 -8.51 -1.64 -11.34
N LEU A 5 -8.64 -0.30 -11.36
CA LEU A 5 -9.26 0.43 -10.25
C LEU A 5 -10.76 0.17 -10.18
N GLN A 6 -11.45 0.10 -11.33
CA GLN A 6 -12.88 -0.20 -11.37
C GLN A 6 -13.16 -1.62 -10.87
N ASP A 7 -12.32 -2.58 -11.23
CA ASP A 7 -12.38 -3.97 -10.78
C ASP A 7 -12.14 -4.06 -9.27
N ALA A 8 -11.05 -3.45 -8.77
CA ALA A 8 -10.76 -3.39 -7.33
C ALA A 8 -11.91 -2.71 -6.56
N CYS A 9 -12.45 -1.61 -7.07
CA CYS A 9 -13.59 -0.96 -6.44
C CYS A 9 -14.86 -1.81 -6.45
N SER A 10 -15.06 -2.61 -7.50
CA SER A 10 -16.23 -3.50 -7.62
C SER A 10 -16.09 -4.72 -6.73
N ALA A 11 -14.90 -5.29 -6.61
CA ALA A 11 -14.58 -6.36 -5.67
C ALA A 11 -14.81 -5.92 -4.22
N LEU A 12 -14.35 -4.72 -3.84
CA LEU A 12 -14.61 -4.18 -2.49
C LEU A 12 -16.09 -3.91 -2.22
N ARG A 13 -16.85 -3.47 -3.23
CA ARG A 13 -18.31 -3.34 -3.12
C ARG A 13 -18.97 -4.71 -2.93
N TRP A 14 -18.52 -5.72 -3.67
CA TRP A 14 -19.03 -7.06 -3.52
C TRP A 14 -18.73 -7.62 -2.12
N LEU A 15 -17.49 -7.48 -1.63
CA LEU A 15 -17.09 -7.90 -0.28
C LEU A 15 -17.85 -7.15 0.82
N ASN A 16 -18.16 -5.86 0.61
CA ASN A 16 -19.01 -5.11 1.54
C ASN A 16 -20.39 -5.73 1.71
N ASP A 17 -20.98 -6.22 0.62
CA ASP A 17 -22.32 -6.78 0.60
C ASP A 17 -22.33 -8.29 0.92
N HIS A 18 -21.17 -8.95 0.78
CA HIS A 18 -20.98 -10.39 0.97
C HIS A 18 -19.78 -10.61 1.89
N GLY A 19 -20.01 -10.48 3.20
CA GLY A 19 -19.01 -10.67 4.24
C GLY A 19 -18.33 -12.05 4.20
N PRO A 20 -17.36 -12.31 5.08
CA PRO A 20 -16.64 -13.59 5.10
C PRO A 20 -17.62 -14.76 5.28
N PRO A 21 -17.40 -15.88 4.57
CA PRO A 21 -18.28 -17.04 4.67
C PRO A 21 -18.31 -17.61 6.10
N GLU A 22 -19.37 -18.33 6.44
CA GLU A 22 -19.43 -19.02 7.71
C GLU A 22 -18.39 -20.15 7.73
N VAL A 23 -17.56 -20.17 8.77
CA VAL A 23 -16.55 -21.21 9.00
C VAL A 23 -16.86 -21.95 10.29
N ASN A 24 -16.67 -23.27 10.31
CA ASN A 24 -16.76 -24.04 11.54
C ASN A 24 -15.49 -23.90 12.40
N ASP A 25 -15.50 -24.49 13.61
CA ASP A 25 -14.38 -24.49 14.55
C ASP A 25 -13.06 -25.06 13.97
N GLY A 26 -13.14 -25.82 12.87
CA GLY A 26 -11.99 -26.36 12.14
C GLY A 26 -11.53 -25.49 10.96
N GLY A 27 -12.06 -24.28 10.80
CA GLY A 27 -11.71 -23.34 9.73
C GLY A 27 -12.26 -23.72 8.35
N LYS A 28 -13.15 -24.72 8.25
CA LYS A 28 -13.78 -25.09 6.98
C LYS A 28 -15.01 -24.23 6.73
N VAL A 29 -15.11 -23.70 5.51
CA VAL A 29 -16.29 -23.00 5.01
C VAL A 29 -17.48 -23.96 5.03
N VAL A 30 -18.56 -23.57 5.72
CA VAL A 30 -19.81 -24.33 5.85
C VAL A 30 -20.99 -23.68 5.15
N ALA A 31 -20.94 -22.37 4.90
CA ALA A 31 -21.92 -21.66 4.09
C ALA A 31 -21.30 -20.38 3.50
N GLU A 32 -21.80 -19.93 2.34
CA GLU A 32 -21.54 -18.58 1.86
C GLU A 32 -22.21 -17.56 2.79
N SER A 33 -21.59 -16.39 2.96
CA SER A 33 -22.21 -15.33 3.75
C SER A 33 -23.35 -14.69 2.98
N SER A 34 -24.46 -14.49 3.67
CA SER A 34 -25.57 -13.65 3.21
C SER A 34 -25.64 -12.31 3.96
N SER A 35 -24.60 -12.01 4.75
CA SER A 35 -24.52 -10.82 5.61
C SER A 35 -23.49 -9.82 5.10
N GLU A 36 -23.72 -8.54 5.34
CA GLU A 36 -22.75 -7.48 5.05
C GLU A 36 -21.47 -7.67 5.88
N ALA A 37 -20.33 -7.30 5.30
CA ALA A 37 -19.07 -7.25 6.05
C ALA A 37 -19.18 -6.25 7.21
N GLN A 38 -18.61 -6.60 8.35
CA GLN A 38 -18.54 -5.70 9.51
C GLN A 38 -17.35 -4.74 9.40
N ASP A 39 -16.20 -5.30 9.02
CA ASP A 39 -14.93 -4.59 8.89
C ASP A 39 -14.23 -5.01 7.60
N LEU A 40 -13.80 -4.00 6.83
CA LEU A 40 -13.06 -4.19 5.60
C LEU A 40 -11.68 -3.57 5.72
N PHE A 41 -10.68 -4.35 5.33
CA PHE A 41 -9.30 -3.92 5.22
C PHE A 41 -8.80 -4.17 3.81
N VAL A 42 -8.00 -3.23 3.30
CA VAL A 42 -7.41 -3.35 1.96
C VAL A 42 -5.91 -3.32 2.11
N CYS A 43 -5.22 -4.35 1.62
CA CYS A 43 -3.78 -4.43 1.63
C CYS A 43 -3.27 -4.64 0.21
N GLY A 44 -2.13 -4.04 -0.11
CA GLY A 44 -1.42 -4.29 -1.36
C GLY A 44 0.02 -3.84 -1.28
N ASP A 45 0.87 -4.46 -2.09
CA ASP A 45 2.28 -4.16 -2.19
C ASP A 45 2.64 -3.48 -3.53
N SER A 46 3.68 -2.63 -3.55
CA SER A 46 4.14 -1.96 -4.77
C SER A 46 3.00 -1.23 -5.52
N ALA A 47 2.80 -1.53 -6.81
CA ALA A 47 1.66 -1.04 -7.60
C ALA A 47 0.30 -1.41 -6.97
N GLY A 48 0.20 -2.57 -6.32
CA GLY A 48 -0.98 -3.01 -5.57
C GLY A 48 -1.24 -2.14 -4.33
N GLY A 49 -0.20 -1.63 -3.67
CA GLY A 49 -0.32 -0.66 -2.57
C GLY A 49 -0.86 0.69 -3.06
N GLY A 50 -0.38 1.16 -4.21
CA GLY A 50 -0.97 2.31 -4.90
C GLY A 50 -2.43 2.08 -5.27
N LEU A 51 -2.76 0.92 -5.83
CA LEU A 51 -4.12 0.52 -6.17
C LEU A 51 -5.02 0.46 -4.93
N ALA A 52 -4.54 -0.06 -3.80
CA ALA A 52 -5.28 -0.13 -2.55
C ALA A 52 -5.69 1.27 -2.04
N LEU A 53 -4.74 2.22 -2.06
CA LEU A 53 -5.00 3.63 -1.72
C LEU A 53 -6.03 4.25 -2.67
N ALA A 54 -5.86 4.09 -3.99
CA ALA A 54 -6.81 4.59 -4.98
C ALA A 54 -8.21 3.97 -4.81
N ALA A 55 -8.29 2.67 -4.58
CA ALA A 55 -9.55 1.95 -4.41
C ALA A 55 -10.32 2.49 -3.20
N CYS A 56 -9.67 2.68 -2.05
CA CYS A 56 -10.29 3.26 -0.86
C CYS A 56 -10.84 4.67 -1.13
N MET A 57 -10.08 5.54 -1.79
CA MET A 57 -10.53 6.89 -2.16
C MET A 57 -11.66 6.92 -3.20
N GLY A 58 -11.76 5.85 -4.00
CA GLY A 58 -12.74 5.64 -5.06
C GLY A 58 -14.10 5.15 -4.56
N GLN A 59 -14.20 4.69 -3.31
CA GLN A 59 -15.42 4.07 -2.80
C GLN A 59 -16.58 5.04 -2.52
N SER A 60 -17.79 4.47 -2.55
CA SER A 60 -19.03 5.14 -2.14
C SER A 60 -19.01 5.43 -0.64
N ALA A 61 -19.97 6.23 -0.15
CA ALA A 61 -20.11 6.47 1.29
C ALA A 61 -20.47 5.18 2.06
N ALA A 62 -21.29 4.30 1.47
CA ALA A 62 -21.73 3.05 2.11
C ALA A 62 -20.54 2.11 2.41
N VAL A 63 -19.70 1.84 1.41
CA VAL A 63 -18.50 0.99 1.61
C VAL A 63 -17.51 1.64 2.56
N ARG A 64 -17.33 2.96 2.49
CA ARG A 64 -16.40 3.69 3.36
C ARG A 64 -16.75 3.63 4.84
N GLN A 65 -18.02 3.40 5.21
CA GLN A 65 -18.40 3.25 6.62
C GLN A 65 -17.87 1.95 7.25
N ARG A 66 -17.48 0.97 6.42
CA ARG A 66 -16.93 -0.32 6.84
C ARG A 66 -15.46 -0.49 6.53
N LEU A 67 -14.87 0.39 5.71
CA LEU A 67 -13.42 0.42 5.50
C LEU A 67 -12.74 0.92 6.78
N ARG A 68 -12.04 0.01 7.46
CA ARG A 68 -11.33 0.28 8.72
C ARG A 68 -9.88 0.64 8.51
N GLY A 69 -9.24 0.12 7.46
CA GLY A 69 -7.85 0.42 7.19
C GLY A 69 -7.40 0.10 5.78
N VAL A 70 -6.35 0.79 5.36
CA VAL A 70 -5.58 0.50 4.16
C VAL A 70 -4.11 0.34 4.52
N ILE A 71 -3.51 -0.74 4.02
CA ILE A 71 -2.11 -1.10 4.23
C ILE A 71 -1.40 -1.04 2.88
N GLY A 72 -0.43 -0.15 2.75
CA GLY A 72 0.45 -0.06 1.60
C GLY A 72 1.84 -0.58 1.93
N LEU A 73 2.22 -1.72 1.37
CA LEU A 73 3.56 -2.29 1.53
C LEU A 73 4.42 -1.82 0.36
N SER A 74 5.50 -1.07 0.62
CA SER A 74 6.36 -0.53 -0.45
C SER A 74 5.52 0.18 -1.53
N ALA A 75 4.52 0.98 -1.14
CA ALA A 75 3.47 1.41 -2.06
C ALA A 75 3.99 2.36 -3.15
N TRP A 76 3.82 1.97 -4.42
CA TRP A 76 4.11 2.81 -5.57
C TRP A 76 2.90 3.71 -5.87
N ALA A 77 3.01 4.97 -5.48
CA ALA A 77 1.95 5.96 -5.47
C ALA A 77 2.22 7.17 -6.39
N ASP A 78 3.44 7.39 -6.87
CA ASP A 78 3.85 8.46 -7.78
C ASP A 78 4.43 7.91 -9.11
N LEU A 79 3.62 7.92 -10.17
CA LEU A 79 4.04 7.47 -11.50
C LEU A 79 4.86 8.52 -12.28
N THR A 80 5.26 9.61 -11.64
CA THR A 80 6.14 10.63 -12.25
C THR A 80 7.60 10.49 -11.83
N ALA A 81 7.89 9.58 -10.90
CA ALA A 81 9.20 9.41 -10.28
C ALA A 81 9.76 10.76 -9.77
N SER A 82 8.93 11.56 -9.09
CA SER A 82 9.26 12.94 -8.71
C SER A 82 9.83 13.09 -7.30
N THR A 83 9.73 12.06 -6.46
CA THR A 83 10.19 12.13 -5.07
C THR A 83 11.72 12.09 -4.95
N PRO A 84 12.33 12.67 -3.91
CA PRO A 84 13.79 12.73 -3.77
C PRO A 84 14.49 11.35 -3.61
N SER A 85 13.78 10.34 -3.13
CA SER A 85 14.33 8.98 -2.96
C SER A 85 14.80 8.34 -4.27
N TYR A 86 14.24 8.70 -5.42
CA TYR A 86 14.75 8.24 -6.73
C TYR A 86 16.20 8.64 -7.02
N ASP A 87 16.72 9.68 -6.38
CA ASP A 87 18.14 10.05 -6.47
C ASP A 87 18.91 9.54 -5.24
N SER A 88 18.35 9.76 -4.06
CA SER A 88 19.08 9.49 -2.82
C SER A 88 19.17 8.02 -2.47
N ARG A 89 18.39 7.13 -3.08
CA ARG A 89 18.30 5.68 -2.81
C ARG A 89 18.77 4.79 -3.95
N GLN A 90 19.42 5.37 -4.97
CA GLN A 90 20.00 4.59 -6.06
C GLN A 90 21.01 3.56 -5.56
N TRP A 91 21.02 2.40 -6.21
CA TRP A 91 21.97 1.34 -5.91
C TRP A 91 23.41 1.78 -6.18
N CYS A 92 24.28 1.58 -5.19
CA CYS A 92 25.71 1.73 -5.30
C CYS A 92 26.39 0.40 -4.92
N ALA A 93 26.91 -0.29 -5.93
CA ALA A 93 27.54 -1.59 -5.75
C ALA A 93 28.78 -1.53 -4.85
N GLU A 94 29.58 -0.46 -4.93
CA GLU A 94 30.77 -0.30 -4.10
C GLU A 94 30.45 -0.15 -2.61
N LYS A 95 29.27 0.42 -2.29
CA LYS A 95 28.82 0.66 -0.92
C LYS A 95 27.87 -0.42 -0.40
N CYS A 96 27.44 -1.35 -1.26
CA CYS A 96 26.34 -2.29 -0.99
C CYS A 96 25.12 -1.57 -0.39
N TRP A 97 24.74 -0.45 -1.00
CA TRP A 97 23.79 0.49 -0.42
C TRP A 97 22.79 0.96 -1.47
N GLY A 98 21.52 1.11 -1.07
CA GLY A 98 20.44 1.60 -1.93
C GLY A 98 19.58 0.46 -2.46
N ASP A 99 18.72 0.76 -3.43
CA ASP A 99 17.70 -0.16 -3.91
C ASP A 99 18.30 -1.24 -4.82
N ALA A 100 18.70 -2.36 -4.21
CA ALA A 100 19.28 -3.49 -4.93
C ALA A 100 18.28 -4.18 -5.88
N VAL A 101 16.97 -4.10 -5.60
CA VAL A 101 15.93 -4.71 -6.44
C VAL A 101 15.79 -3.92 -7.73
N ASN A 102 15.82 -2.60 -7.63
CA ASN A 102 15.74 -1.68 -8.75
C ASN A 102 17.12 -1.14 -9.15
N ALA A 103 18.14 -2.01 -9.13
CA ALA A 103 19.50 -1.61 -9.47
C ALA A 103 19.58 -1.09 -10.91
N GLY A 104 20.07 0.15 -11.07
CA GLY A 104 20.16 0.83 -12.36
C GLY A 104 18.90 1.59 -12.78
N VAL A 105 17.83 1.57 -11.97
CA VAL A 105 16.66 2.41 -12.19
C VAL A 105 16.94 3.82 -11.67
N ASP A 106 16.94 4.79 -12.59
CA ASP A 106 16.96 6.22 -12.27
C ASP A 106 15.57 6.85 -12.47
N ARG A 107 15.44 8.16 -12.29
CA ARG A 107 14.17 8.88 -12.54
C ARG A 107 13.64 8.71 -13.96
N LYS A 108 14.51 8.56 -14.96
CA LYS A 108 14.10 8.41 -16.35
C LYS A 108 13.52 7.01 -16.55
N SER A 109 14.24 5.97 -16.13
CA SER A 109 13.78 4.58 -16.21
C SER A 109 12.50 4.34 -15.39
N GLY A 110 12.38 4.94 -14.20
CA GLY A 110 11.14 4.87 -13.42
C GLY A 110 9.93 5.50 -14.13
N ARG A 111 10.14 6.56 -14.94
CA ARG A 111 9.08 7.13 -15.79
C ARG A 111 8.74 6.23 -16.99
N GLU A 112 9.72 5.54 -17.56
CA GLU A 112 9.51 4.57 -18.64
C GLU A 112 8.72 3.35 -18.14
N GLU A 113 8.98 2.89 -16.92
CA GLU A 113 8.18 1.85 -16.25
C GLU A 113 6.75 2.31 -15.98
N ALA A 114 6.59 3.54 -15.49
CA ALA A 114 5.27 4.17 -15.32
C ALA A 114 4.53 4.32 -16.67
N GLU A 115 5.24 4.63 -17.75
CA GLU A 115 4.70 4.66 -19.10
C GLU A 115 4.15 3.30 -19.50
N ALA A 116 4.91 2.22 -19.31
CA ALA A 116 4.45 0.86 -19.58
C ALA A 116 3.21 0.51 -18.74
N TYR A 117 3.22 0.83 -17.44
CA TYR A 117 2.09 0.61 -16.53
C TYR A 117 0.81 1.33 -16.97
N LEU A 118 0.93 2.55 -17.51
CA LEU A 118 -0.20 3.34 -18.01
C LEU A 118 -0.64 2.97 -19.44
N GLY A 119 -0.01 1.97 -20.06
CA GLY A 119 -0.30 1.55 -21.44
C GLY A 119 0.35 2.44 -22.49
N GLY A 120 1.58 2.91 -22.24
CA GLY A 120 2.43 3.65 -23.16
C GLY A 120 2.00 5.11 -23.36
N ALA A 121 1.42 5.41 -24.55
CA ALA A 121 1.13 6.75 -25.06
C ALA A 121 0.23 7.63 -24.15
N LYS A 122 -0.32 7.07 -23.08
CA LYS A 122 -1.23 7.70 -22.13
C LYS A 122 -0.53 8.25 -20.89
N SER A 123 0.78 8.00 -20.71
CA SER A 123 1.49 8.35 -19.48
C SER A 123 1.41 9.82 -19.11
N ASN A 124 1.76 10.72 -20.04
CA ASN A 124 1.72 12.17 -19.81
C ASN A 124 0.33 12.71 -19.43
N GLN A 125 -0.73 11.97 -19.75
CA GLN A 125 -2.10 12.36 -19.43
C GLN A 125 -2.53 11.90 -18.02
N PHE A 126 -2.05 10.76 -17.54
CA PHE A 126 -2.58 10.12 -16.32
C PHE A 126 -1.55 9.87 -15.21
N CYS A 127 -0.27 10.14 -15.42
CA CYS A 127 0.78 9.98 -14.41
C CYS A 127 0.60 10.88 -13.17
N LYS A 128 -0.29 11.87 -13.24
CA LYS A 128 -0.71 12.70 -12.08
C LYS A 128 -2.18 12.53 -11.71
N ASP A 129 -2.89 11.63 -12.38
CA ASP A 129 -4.27 11.32 -12.01
C ASP A 129 -4.27 10.47 -10.76
N TRP A 130 -4.96 10.91 -9.71
CA TRP A 130 -5.01 10.20 -8.42
C TRP A 130 -5.45 8.74 -8.52
N ARG A 131 -6.18 8.38 -9.59
CA ARG A 131 -6.64 7.01 -9.86
C ARG A 131 -5.51 6.07 -10.24
N ALA A 132 -4.39 6.58 -10.74
CA ALA A 132 -3.18 5.80 -11.01
C ALA A 132 -2.00 6.21 -10.12
N SER A 133 -1.95 7.47 -9.70
CA SER A 133 -0.94 8.01 -8.79
C SER A 133 -1.58 8.62 -7.56
N PRO A 134 -1.99 7.79 -6.57
CA PRO A 134 -2.59 8.23 -5.31
C PRO A 134 -1.81 9.35 -4.61
N PHE A 135 -0.49 9.44 -4.85
CA PHE A 135 0.33 10.54 -4.37
C PHE A 135 -0.25 11.90 -4.77
N PHE A 136 -0.78 12.06 -5.97
CA PHE A 136 -1.38 13.32 -6.43
C PHE A 136 -2.86 13.50 -6.07
N ALA A 137 -3.40 12.67 -5.17
CA ALA A 137 -4.79 12.81 -4.74
C ALA A 137 -5.10 14.20 -4.16
N PRO A 138 -6.22 14.83 -4.59
CA PRO A 138 -6.64 16.10 -4.00
C PRO A 138 -7.07 15.85 -2.54
N ALA A 139 -7.05 16.91 -1.73
CA ALA A 139 -7.43 16.84 -0.32
C ALA A 139 -8.83 16.22 -0.11
N SER A 140 -9.78 16.49 -1.00
CA SER A 140 -11.13 15.92 -0.96
C SER A 140 -11.18 14.40 -1.15
N ARG A 141 -10.13 13.80 -1.72
CA ARG A 141 -9.97 12.35 -1.86
C ARG A 141 -9.16 11.77 -0.70
N LEU A 142 -8.06 12.42 -0.31
CA LEU A 142 -7.25 12.00 0.83
C LEU A 142 -8.06 11.92 2.13
N ARG A 143 -8.99 12.86 2.37
CA ARG A 143 -9.91 12.83 3.52
C ARG A 143 -10.89 11.65 3.52
N LYS A 144 -10.93 10.86 2.45
CA LYS A 144 -11.80 9.68 2.32
C LYS A 144 -11.09 8.37 2.64
N LEU A 145 -9.78 8.41 2.84
CA LEU A 145 -9.04 7.23 3.26
C LEU A 145 -9.53 6.80 4.66
N PRO A 146 -9.59 5.49 4.94
CA PRO A 146 -9.68 4.99 6.31
C PRO A 146 -8.32 5.20 6.99
N ALA A 147 -8.09 4.60 8.15
CA ALA A 147 -6.76 4.59 8.75
C ALA A 147 -5.71 4.04 7.75
N VAL A 148 -4.55 4.69 7.69
CA VAL A 148 -3.51 4.41 6.70
C VAL A 148 -2.27 3.90 7.41
N LEU A 149 -1.84 2.70 7.04
CA LEU A 149 -0.53 2.16 7.39
C LEU A 149 0.30 2.02 6.12
N LEU A 150 1.48 2.63 6.09
CA LEU A 150 2.46 2.46 5.02
C LEU A 150 3.72 1.83 5.60
N GLN A 151 4.18 0.74 5.02
CA GLN A 151 5.44 0.11 5.42
C GLN A 151 6.40 0.19 4.25
N VAL A 152 7.62 0.67 4.48
CA VAL A 152 8.58 0.88 3.40
C VAL A 152 10.01 0.64 3.87
N GLY A 153 10.82 0.04 3.02
CA GLY A 153 12.23 -0.22 3.26
C GLY A 153 13.04 1.05 3.11
N ASN A 154 14.00 1.26 4.01
CA ASN A 154 14.86 2.43 3.94
C ASN A 154 15.77 2.43 2.71
N PHE A 155 15.89 1.33 1.95
CA PHE A 155 16.70 1.30 0.73
C PHE A 155 15.90 1.54 -0.55
N GLU A 156 14.59 1.71 -0.48
CA GLU A 156 13.76 1.81 -1.68
C GLU A 156 13.84 3.16 -2.41
N LEU A 157 13.83 3.12 -3.75
CA LEU A 157 13.70 4.32 -4.60
C LEU A 157 12.39 5.08 -4.34
N ILE A 158 11.35 4.38 -3.90
CA ILE A 158 10.00 4.91 -3.68
C ILE A 158 9.73 5.29 -2.21
N LEU A 159 10.76 5.25 -1.34
CA LEU A 159 10.67 5.57 0.10
C LEU A 159 9.88 6.86 0.37
N ASP A 160 10.22 7.94 -0.32
CA ASP A 160 9.65 9.25 -0.04
C ASP A 160 8.18 9.37 -0.46
N GLU A 161 7.67 8.49 -1.32
CA GLU A 161 6.24 8.49 -1.69
C GLU A 161 5.38 8.21 -0.45
N SER A 162 5.78 7.22 0.35
CA SER A 162 5.10 6.88 1.60
C SER A 162 5.26 7.98 2.65
N VAL A 163 6.49 8.44 2.88
CA VAL A 163 6.80 9.47 3.89
C VAL A 163 6.11 10.80 3.60
N LEU A 164 6.12 11.25 2.34
CA LEU A 164 5.52 12.53 1.96
C LEU A 164 3.99 12.45 1.89
N LEU A 165 3.42 11.29 1.53
CA LEU A 165 1.97 11.08 1.58
C LEU A 165 1.44 11.15 3.01
N GLN A 166 2.11 10.50 3.97
CA GLN A 166 1.76 10.55 5.38
C GLN A 166 1.81 11.98 5.94
N LYS A 167 2.88 12.73 5.66
CA LYS A 167 2.97 14.16 6.03
C LYS A 167 1.83 15.00 5.44
N ARG A 168 1.33 14.65 4.25
CA ARG A 168 0.17 15.34 3.65
C ARG A 168 -1.12 14.99 4.37
N LEU A 169 -1.31 13.74 4.79
CA LEU A 169 -2.46 13.31 5.58
C LEU A 169 -2.47 13.99 6.96
N GLU A 170 -1.33 14.02 7.65
CA GLU A 170 -1.17 14.75 8.92
C GLU A 170 -1.55 16.23 8.78
N LYS A 171 -1.02 16.92 7.75
CA LYS A 171 -1.36 18.33 7.47
C LYS A 171 -2.83 18.56 7.19
N LEU A 172 -3.54 17.56 6.68
CA LEU A 172 -4.98 17.63 6.47
C LEU A 172 -5.78 17.34 7.75
N GLY A 173 -5.12 16.96 8.84
CA GLY A 173 -5.75 16.53 10.08
C GLY A 173 -6.38 15.14 9.97
N HIS A 174 -5.82 14.27 9.11
CA HIS A 174 -6.23 12.87 9.09
C HIS A 174 -5.89 12.26 10.47
N PRO A 175 -6.85 11.59 11.14
CA PRO A 175 -6.62 11.10 12.49
C PRO A 175 -5.51 10.04 12.52
N ASP A 176 -5.48 9.17 11.51
CA ASP A 176 -4.71 7.92 11.56
C ASP A 176 -3.92 7.67 10.27
N ALA A 177 -2.68 8.15 10.22
CA ALA A 177 -1.75 7.92 9.12
C ALA A 177 -0.34 7.65 9.65
N GLN A 178 0.11 6.40 9.52
CA GLN A 178 1.40 5.92 10.00
C GLN A 178 2.30 5.48 8.84
N VAL A 179 3.61 5.73 8.97
CA VAL A 179 4.64 5.16 8.10
C VAL A 179 5.68 4.48 8.97
N ASP A 180 5.91 3.19 8.72
CA ASP A 180 7.00 2.43 9.31
C ASP A 180 8.11 2.27 8.29
N ILE A 181 9.27 2.86 8.60
CA ILE A 181 10.47 2.76 7.77
C ILE A 181 11.35 1.64 8.32
N TYR A 182 11.55 0.57 7.55
CA TYR A 182 12.33 -0.58 7.97
C TYR A 182 13.80 -0.42 7.57
N PRO A 183 14.74 -0.34 8.54
CA PRO A 183 16.15 -0.15 8.24
C PRO A 183 16.72 -1.32 7.41
N ARG A 184 17.47 -0.98 6.36
CA ARG A 184 18.17 -1.92 5.46
C ARG A 184 17.27 -2.89 4.68
N MET A 185 15.96 -2.67 4.67
CA MET A 185 15.03 -3.47 3.86
C MET A 185 14.92 -2.90 2.44
N TRP A 186 14.73 -3.80 1.48
CA TRP A 186 14.54 -3.54 0.04
C TRP A 186 13.06 -3.60 -0.34
N HIS A 187 12.77 -3.29 -1.61
CA HIS A 187 11.42 -3.26 -2.15
C HIS A 187 10.65 -4.58 -1.93
N CYS A 188 9.44 -4.49 -1.36
CA CYS A 188 8.56 -5.62 -1.05
C CYS A 188 9.23 -6.74 -0.25
N TRP A 189 10.11 -6.41 0.71
CA TRP A 189 10.82 -7.41 1.52
C TRP A 189 9.89 -8.41 2.24
N HIS A 190 8.61 -8.05 2.45
CA HIS A 190 7.57 -8.93 3.01
C HIS A 190 7.37 -10.23 2.23
N GLN A 191 7.73 -10.27 0.95
CA GLN A 191 7.60 -11.44 0.08
C GLN A 191 8.75 -12.46 0.25
N TYR A 192 9.78 -12.10 1.01
CA TYR A 192 11.00 -12.91 1.13
C TYR A 192 11.12 -13.47 2.55
N GLU A 193 11.51 -14.73 2.65
CA GLU A 193 11.85 -15.36 3.93
C GLU A 193 13.25 -14.90 4.41
N GLU A 194 14.14 -14.54 3.48
CA GLU A 194 15.50 -14.12 3.73
C GLU A 194 15.57 -12.60 3.88
N GLY A 195 15.46 -12.09 5.11
CA GLY A 195 15.76 -10.68 5.44
C GLY A 195 17.25 -10.47 5.78
N CYS A 196 17.81 -9.29 5.49
CA CYS A 196 19.23 -8.99 5.77
C CYS A 196 19.59 -9.03 7.28
N GLY A 197 20.20 -10.12 7.73
CA GLY A 197 21.50 -10.10 8.43
C GLY A 197 21.62 -9.61 9.88
N ALA A 198 20.56 -9.42 10.67
CA ALA A 198 20.71 -9.12 12.11
C ALA A 198 20.33 -10.31 13.01
N GLN A 199 21.29 -11.23 13.25
CA GLN A 199 21.10 -12.28 14.27
C GLN A 199 20.95 -11.66 15.69
N PRO A 200 20.20 -12.33 16.60
CA PRO A 200 19.61 -13.65 16.45
C PRO A 200 18.16 -13.62 15.97
N ALA A 201 17.81 -14.67 15.24
CA ALA A 201 16.56 -14.86 14.52
C ALA A 201 15.28 -14.49 15.28
N THR A 202 14.66 -13.37 14.88
CA THR A 202 13.23 -13.11 15.08
C THR A 202 12.58 -12.85 13.72
N TRP A 203 12.77 -13.72 12.73
CA TRP A 203 12.33 -13.44 11.35
C TRP A 203 10.95 -14.00 11.04
N LEU A 204 10.73 -15.27 11.39
CA LEU A 204 9.38 -15.79 11.58
C LEU A 204 8.67 -15.07 12.71
N LEU A 205 9.37 -14.53 13.70
CA LEU A 205 8.79 -13.65 14.71
C LEU A 205 8.57 -12.22 14.21
N CYS A 206 9.25 -11.70 13.18
CA CYS A 206 8.94 -10.40 12.57
C CYS A 206 7.83 -10.54 11.53
N GLY A 207 7.72 -11.68 10.84
CA GLY A 207 6.58 -12.03 9.98
C GLY A 207 5.34 -12.44 10.78
N HIS A 208 5.52 -13.19 11.87
CA HIS A 208 4.45 -13.53 12.83
C HIS A 208 4.13 -12.36 13.74
N SER A 209 5.09 -11.59 14.25
CA SER A 209 4.82 -10.28 14.84
C SER A 209 4.36 -9.28 13.81
N TRP A 210 4.59 -9.45 12.51
CA TRP A 210 3.96 -8.62 11.49
C TRP A 210 2.52 -9.08 11.28
N MET A 211 2.19 -10.37 11.29
CA MET A 211 0.81 -10.83 11.29
C MET A 211 0.09 -10.55 12.62
N ASP A 212 0.81 -10.49 13.74
CA ASP A 212 0.29 -10.17 15.08
C ASP A 212 0.35 -8.67 15.35
N GLN A 213 1.29 -7.89 14.83
CA GLN A 213 1.29 -6.42 14.89
C GLN A 213 0.37 -5.87 13.83
N THR A 214 0.35 -6.37 12.61
CA THR A 214 -0.72 -6.09 11.66
C THR A 214 -2.01 -6.64 12.22
N GLY A 215 -2.04 -7.80 12.87
CA GLY A 215 -3.22 -8.31 13.56
C GLY A 215 -3.68 -7.41 14.70
N ASP A 216 -2.75 -6.89 15.51
CA ASP A 216 -2.99 -5.99 16.64
C ASP A 216 -3.25 -4.56 16.17
N GLU A 217 -2.70 -4.13 15.04
CA GLU A 217 -2.96 -2.88 14.36
C GLU A 217 -4.32 -2.96 13.70
N LEU A 218 -4.63 -4.02 12.94
CA LEU A 218 -5.97 -4.31 12.43
C LEU A 218 -6.98 -4.38 13.58
N ARG A 219 -6.69 -5.09 14.69
CA ARG A 219 -7.53 -5.10 15.89
C ARG A 219 -7.64 -3.72 16.52
N ARG A 220 -6.55 -2.95 16.62
CA ARG A 220 -6.61 -1.53 17.04
C ARG A 220 -7.54 -0.76 16.10
N LEU A 221 -7.38 -0.87 14.78
CA LEU A 221 -8.21 -0.21 13.78
C LEU A 221 -9.69 -0.60 13.88
N VAL A 222 -10.01 -1.84 14.30
CA VAL A 222 -11.39 -2.27 14.61
C VAL A 222 -11.91 -1.65 15.91
N HIS A 223 -11.07 -1.50 16.95
CA HIS A 223 -11.46 -0.99 18.27
C HIS A 223 -11.48 0.54 18.42
N TRP A 224 -11.40 1.29 17.31
CA TRP A 224 -11.41 2.76 17.32
C TRP A 224 -12.80 3.39 17.11
N TYR A 225 -13.84 2.72 17.60
CA TYR A 225 -15.23 3.22 17.66
C TYR A 225 -15.77 3.21 19.09
#